data_AF-A0A2R5FFB8-F1
#
_entry.id   AF-A0A2R5FFB8-F1
#
_cell.length_a   1.000
_cell.length_b   1.000
_cell.length_c   1.000
_cell.angle_alpha   90.00
_cell.angle_beta   90.00
_cell.angle_gamma   90.00
#
_symmetry.space_group_name_H-M   'P 1'
#
loop_
_entity.id
_entity.type
_entity.pdbx_description
1 polymer ?
#
loop_
_entity_poly.entity_id
_entity_poly.type
_entity_poly.pdbx_seq_one_letter_code
_entity_poly.pdbx_strand_id
1 'polypeptide(L)' 'MSEKKELRGYVSPELNRLFRAVVALKDKNLSDTIAEALEDWLNKPENQELIKKHNLGK' A
#
# COMPACT_ATOMS: atom_id res chain seq x y z
N MET A 1 4.31 18.53 -10.07
CA MET A 1 3.44 17.38 -9.76
C MET A 1 4.34 16.18 -9.60
N SER A 2 4.45 15.60 -8.41
CA SER A 2 5.32 14.43 -8.20
C SER A 2 4.85 13.28 -9.09
N GLU A 3 5.74 12.72 -9.90
CA GLU A 3 5.42 11.60 -10.78
C GLU A 3 5.03 10.38 -9.92
N LYS A 4 3.74 10.03 -9.93
CA LYS A 4 3.27 8.78 -9.31
C LYS A 4 3.86 7.61 -10.10
N LYS A 5 4.61 6.74 -9.44
CA LYS A 5 5.17 5.52 -10.05
C LYS A 5 4.20 4.35 -9.88
N GLU A 6 4.05 3.54 -10.93
CA GLU A 6 3.22 2.34 -10.87
C GLU A 6 3.92 1.21 -10.10
N LEU A 7 3.19 0.57 -9.18
CA LEU A 7 3.60 -0.66 -8.49
C LEU A 7 2.70 -1.81 -8.97
N ARG A 8 3.30 -2.88 -9.51
CA ARG A 8 2.56 -4.06 -9.98
C ARG A 8 2.77 -5.23 -9.02
N GLY A 9 1.68 -5.83 -8.56
CA GLY A 9 1.68 -7.01 -7.70
C GLY A 9 0.49 -7.90 -8.00
N TYR A 10 0.64 -9.20 -7.73
CA TYR A 10 -0.44 -10.17 -7.83
C TYR A 10 -1.09 -10.38 -6.47
N VAL A 11 -2.41 -10.46 -6.44
CA VAL A 11 -3.21 -10.74 -5.24
C VAL A 11 -4.16 -11.89 -5.53
N SER A 12 -4.59 -12.59 -4.48
CA SER A 12 -5.60 -13.63 -4.64
C SER A 12 -6.92 -13.03 -5.17
N PRO A 13 -7.71 -13.80 -5.95
CA PRO A 13 -9.00 -13.32 -6.46
C PRO A 13 -9.94 -12.84 -5.35
N GLU A 14 -9.95 -13.53 -4.21
CA GLU A 14 -10.77 -13.18 -3.05
C GLU A 14 -10.35 -11.84 -2.44
N LEU A 15 -9.05 -11.62 -2.23
CA LEU A 15 -8.54 -10.36 -1.70
C LEU A 15 -8.89 -9.20 -2.61
N ASN A 16 -8.71 -9.35 -3.93
CA ASN A 16 -9.09 -8.33 -4.91
C ASN A 16 -10.60 -8.02 -4.86
N ARG A 17 -11.45 -9.05 -4.76
CA ARG A 17 -12.91 -8.88 -4.65
C ARG A 17 -13.29 -8.09 -3.41
N LEU A 18 -12.79 -8.51 -2.25
CA LEU A 18 -13.11 -7.89 -0.97
C LEU A 18 -12.57 -6.46 -0.89
N PHE A 19 -11.33 -6.25 -1.33
CA PHE A 19 -10.71 -4.93 -1.35
C PHE A 19 -11.54 -3.93 -2.16
N ARG A 20 -11.91 -4.27 -3.40
CA ARG A 20 -12.71 -3.40 -4.26
C ARG A 20 -14.09 -3.10 -3.68
N ALA A 21 -14.76 -4.09 -3.11
CA ALA A 21 -16.06 -3.91 -2.49
C ALA A 21 -15.98 -2.95 -1.29
N VAL A 22 -14.99 -3.12 -0.41
CA VAL A 22 -14.82 -2.25 0.76
C VAL A 22 -14.46 -0.82 0.36
N VAL A 23 -13.58 -0.65 -0.64
CA VAL A 23 -13.22 0.68 -1.15
C VAL A 23 -14.43 1.41 -1.71
N ALA A 24 -15.26 0.72 -2.51
CA ALA A 24 -16.49 1.29 -3.06
C ALA A 24 -17.49 1.67 -1.97
N LEU A 25 -17.68 0.83 -0.95
CA LEU A 25 -18.57 1.13 0.18
C LEU A 25 -18.08 2.31 1.04
N LYS A 26 -16.77 2.56 1.04
CA LYS A 26 -16.16 3.70 1.74
C LYS A 26 -16.08 4.97 0.89
N ASP A 27 -16.59 4.95 -0.35
CA ASP A 27 -16.49 6.04 -1.32
C ASP A 27 -15.04 6.57 -1.49
N LYS A 28 -14.07 5.64 -1.48
CA LYS A 28 -12.64 5.94 -1.59
C LYS A 28 -12.08 5.58 -2.98
N ASN A 29 -10.94 6.19 -3.33
CA ASN A 29 -10.18 5.82 -4.52
C ASN A 29 -9.33 4.56 -4.28
N LEU A 30 -9.29 3.64 -5.25
CA LEU A 30 -8.50 2.40 -5.17
C LEU A 30 -7.00 2.67 -5.00
N SER A 31 -6.42 3.55 -5.81
CA SER A 31 -4.99 3.87 -5.79
C SER A 31 -4.59 4.53 -4.47
N ASP A 32 -5.40 5.45 -3.97
CA ASP A 32 -5.12 6.11 -2.69
C ASP A 32 -5.23 5.12 -1.53
N THR A 33 -6.23 4.22 -1.55
CA THR A 33 -6.35 3.17 -0.52
C THR A 33 -5.17 2.18 -0.56
N ILE A 34 -4.67 1.84 -1.76
CA ILE A 34 -3.46 1.01 -1.90
C ILE A 34 -2.25 1.74 -1.32
N ALA A 35 -2.10 3.04 -1.61
CA ALA A 35 -1.02 3.85 -1.06
C ALA A 35 -1.07 3.90 0.47
N GLU A 36 -2.24 4.19 1.05
CA GLU A 36 -2.48 4.17 2.51
C GLU A 36 -2.06 2.81 3.11
N ALA A 37 -2.50 1.70 2.50
CA ALA A 37 -2.17 0.36 3.00
C ALA A 37 -0.68 0.02 2.91
N LEU A 38 0.03 0.52 1.89
CA LEU A 38 1.48 0.34 1.75
C LEU A 38 2.26 1.20 2.76
N GLU A 39 1.82 2.44 2.99
CA GLU A 39 2.39 3.32 4.02
C GLU A 39 2.23 2.69 5.41
N ASP A 40 1.03 2.20 5.74
CA ASP A 40 0.74 1.49 6.99
C ASP A 40 1.61 0.24 7.14
N TRP A 41 1.78 -0.53 6.06
CA TRP A 41 2.65 -1.71 6.09
C TRP A 41 4.11 -1.32 6.33
N LEU A 42 4.63 -0.29 5.67
CA LEU A 42 6.00 0.19 5.85
C LEU A 42 6.23 0.79 7.25
N ASN A 43 5.20 1.38 7.87
CA ASN A 43 5.27 1.94 9.22
C ASN A 43 5.33 0.88 10.34
N LYS A 44 5.13 -0.40 10.03
CA LYS A 44 5.26 -1.47 11.03
C LYS A 44 6.68 -1.52 11.62
N PRO A 45 6.84 -1.79 12.93
CA PRO A 45 8.15 -1.77 13.59
C PRO A 45 9.22 -2.60 12.88
N GLU A 46 8.87 -3.82 12.46
CA GLU A 46 9.78 -4.74 11.77
C GLU A 46 10.31 -4.18 10.44
N ASN A 47 9.47 -3.43 9.73
CA ASN A 47 9.85 -2.81 8.45
C ASN A 47 10.65 -1.53 8.69
N GLN A 48 10.31 -0.75 9.71
CA GLN A 48 11.08 0.42 10.13
C GLN A 48 12.50 0.05 10.60
N GLU A 49 12.65 -1.08 11.30
CA GLU A 49 13.95 -1.62 11.69
C GLU A 49 14.79 -1.96 10.45
N LEU A 50 14.20 -2.61 9.44
CA LEU A 50 14.88 -2.91 8.17
C LEU A 50 15.28 -1.64 7.41
N ILE A 51 14.37 -0.66 7.31
CA ILE A 51 14.63 0.62 6.64
C ILE A 51 15.80 1.35 7.31
N LYS A 52 15.84 1.39 8.65
CA LYS A 52 16.93 2.00 9.41
C LYS A 52 18.25 1.24 9.25
N LYS A 53 18.21 -0.09 9.41
CA LYS A 53 19.37 -0.97 9.31
C LYS A 53 20.05 -0.87 7.94
N HIS A 54 19.27 -0.70 6.88
CA HIS A 54 19.75 -0.65 5.51
C HIS A 54 19.83 0.78 4.92
N ASN A 55 19.54 1.82 5.72
CA ASN A 55 19.57 3.24 5.31
C ASN A 55 18.75 3.53 4.04
N LEU A 56 17.53 2.99 3.95
CA LEU A 56 16.66 3.02 2.76
C LEU A 56 15.80 4.30 2.63
N GLY A 57 15.87 5.21 3.60
CA GLY A 57 15.07 6.44 3.66
C GLY A 57 15.80 7.72 3.24
N LYS A 58 16.89 7.60 2.46
CA LYS A 58 17.67 8.74 1.95
C LYS A 58 17.42 9.01 0.48
#